data_AF-A0A3C0ZSR0-F1
#
_entry.id   AF-A0A3C0ZSR0-F1
#
_cell.length_a   1.000
_cell.length_b   1.000
_cell.length_c   1.000
_cell.angle_alpha   90.00
_cell.angle_beta   90.00
_cell.angle_gamma   90.00
#
_symmetry.space_group_name_H-M   'P 1'
#
loop_
_entity.id
_entity.type
_entity.pdbx_description
1 polymer ?
#
loop_
_entity_poly.entity_id
_entity_poly.type
_entity_poly.pdbx_seq_one_letter_code
_entity_poly.pdbx_strand_id
1 'polypeptide(L)'
;MYEQKSHFFKLKISKDWLNTDETTVYPDAVEAEVYRDDEQIADVSLTKQGDSWTTAEVTEDAQGNPLKRVDPDTKHKYIYSVKEKPIDGFTSEVEQ
;
A
#
# COMPACT_ATOMS: atom_id res chain seq x y z
N MET A 1 -3.97 -32.96 -1.14
CA MET A 1 -4.11 -31.63 -0.54
C MET A 1 -3.60 -30.64 -1.58
N TYR A 2 -4.46 -30.19 -2.50
CA TYR A 2 -4.04 -29.16 -3.45
C TYR A 2 -4.17 -27.83 -2.73
N GLU A 3 -3.03 -27.27 -2.35
CA GLU A 3 -2.93 -25.87 -1.96
C GLU A 3 -3.25 -25.08 -3.22
N GLN A 4 -4.52 -24.71 -3.37
CA GLN A 4 -4.97 -23.85 -4.45
C GLN A 4 -4.25 -22.52 -4.20
N LYS A 5 -3.08 -22.33 -4.84
CA LYS A 5 -2.37 -21.06 -4.88
C LYS A 5 -3.29 -20.08 -5.59
N SER A 6 -4.22 -19.53 -4.84
CA SER A 6 -5.12 -18.52 -5.34
C SER A 6 -4.26 -17.38 -5.85
N HIS A 7 -4.30 -17.19 -7.16
CA HIS A 7 -3.55 -16.18 -7.88
C HIS A 7 -4.24 -14.83 -7.69
N PHE A 8 -4.46 -14.43 -6.43
CA PHE A 8 -5.03 -13.14 -6.11
C PHE A 8 -3.99 -12.07 -6.40
N PHE A 9 -4.43 -10.99 -7.05
CA PHE A 9 -3.59 -9.82 -7.21
C PHE A 9 -3.31 -9.26 -5.82
N LYS A 10 -2.05 -8.92 -5.56
CA LYS A 10 -1.61 -8.36 -4.29
C LYS A 10 -0.79 -7.11 -4.53
N LEU A 11 -1.08 -6.08 -3.75
CA LEU A 11 -0.27 -4.88 -3.67
C LEU A 11 0.63 -5.00 -2.46
N LYS A 12 1.94 -4.90 -2.67
CA LYS A 12 2.92 -4.79 -1.60
C LYS A 12 3.29 -3.31 -1.48
N ILE A 13 3.18 -2.77 -0.28
CA ILE A 13 3.46 -1.36 0.01
C ILE A 13 4.55 -1.33 1.06
N SER A 14 5.69 -0.74 0.72
CA SER A 14 6.81 -0.51 1.62
C SER A 14 7.00 0.99 1.84
N LYS A 15 7.68 1.32 2.94
CA LYS A 15 8.12 2.69 3.23
C LYS A 15 9.64 2.72 3.18
N ASP A 16 10.15 3.62 2.35
CA ASP A 16 11.55 3.95 2.29
C ASP A 16 11.71 5.43 2.65
N TRP A 17 12.75 5.74 3.43
CA TRP A 17 13.13 7.10 3.78
C TRP A 17 14.40 7.46 3.03
N LEU A 18 14.29 8.43 2.12
CA LEU A 18 15.41 8.94 1.33
C LEU A 18 15.97 10.22 1.97
N ASN A 19 17.26 10.51 1.73
CA ASN A 19 17.95 11.71 2.19
C ASN A 19 17.85 11.92 3.71
N THR A 20 18.14 10.86 4.47
CA THR A 20 18.00 10.82 5.91
C THR A 20 19.29 11.22 6.62
N ASP A 21 19.18 12.13 7.58
CA ASP A 21 20.26 12.43 8.54
C ASP A 21 20.05 11.65 9.84
N GLU A 22 21.12 11.29 10.55
CA GLU A 22 21.06 10.55 11.83
C GLU A 22 20.27 11.26 12.94
N THR A 23 20.01 12.56 12.78
CA THR A 23 19.23 13.38 13.72
C THR A 23 17.74 13.43 13.39
N THR A 24 17.33 12.82 12.27
CA THR A 24 15.94 12.84 11.80
C THR A 24 15.08 11.95 12.70
N VAL A 25 14.06 12.54 13.32
CA VAL A 25 13.06 11.81 14.10
C VAL A 25 11.93 11.41 13.16
N TYR A 26 11.78 10.11 12.94
CA TYR A 26 10.66 9.56 12.17
C TYR A 26 9.44 9.35 13.08
N PRO A 27 8.22 9.43 12.53
CA PRO A 27 7.05 8.96 13.23
C PRO A 27 7.15 7.44 13.49
N ASP A 28 6.39 6.95 14.47
CA ASP A 28 6.32 5.51 14.75
C ASP A 28 5.44 4.75 13.75
N ALA A 29 4.57 5.46 13.04
CA ALA A 29 3.67 4.93 12.03
C ALA A 29 3.46 5.92 10.88
N VAL A 30 3.21 5.36 9.69
CA VAL A 30 2.85 6.07 8.47
C VAL A 30 1.57 5.45 7.95
N GLU A 31 0.58 6.30 7.70
CA GLU A 31 -0.70 5.91 7.13
C GLU A 31 -0.69 6.20 5.63
N ALA A 32 -1.13 5.24 4.82
CA ALA A 32 -1.34 5.43 3.39
C ALA A 32 -2.70 4.88 2.96
N GLU A 33 -3.24 5.45 1.91
CA GLU A 33 -4.53 5.12 1.32
C GLU A 33 -4.26 4.42 -0.02
N VAL A 34 -4.96 3.31 -0.27
CA VAL A 34 -4.88 2.55 -1.50
C VAL A 34 -6.12 2.84 -2.32
N TYR A 35 -5.91 3.16 -3.59
CA TYR A 35 -6.97 3.50 -4.53
C TYR A 35 -7.02 2.50 -5.69
N ARG A 36 -8.21 2.31 -6.22
CA ARG A 36 -8.52 1.59 -7.45
C ARG A 36 -9.36 2.51 -8.33
N ASP A 37 -8.83 2.93 -9.48
CA ASP A 37 -9.45 3.91 -10.37
C ASP A 37 -9.96 5.16 -9.64
N ASP A 38 -9.07 5.75 -8.82
CA ASP A 38 -9.35 6.94 -8.00
C ASP A 38 -10.39 6.76 -6.86
N GLU A 39 -10.91 5.55 -6.66
CA GLU A 39 -11.74 5.18 -5.50
C GLU A 39 -10.87 4.56 -4.40
N GLN A 40 -10.97 5.07 -3.16
CA GLN A 40 -10.25 4.50 -2.03
C GLN A 40 -10.84 3.12 -1.68
N ILE A 41 -9.97 2.11 -1.64
CA ILE A 41 -10.35 0.73 -1.37
C ILE A 41 -9.79 0.20 -0.06
N ALA A 42 -8.73 0.78 0.49
CA ALA A 42 -8.13 0.35 1.75
C ALA A 42 -7.29 1.46 2.37
N ASP A 43 -7.13 1.42 3.69
CA ASP A 43 -6.10 2.14 4.43
C ASP A 43 -5.03 1.14 4.87
N VAL A 44 -3.77 1.55 4.82
CA VAL A 44 -2.63 0.77 5.29
C VAL A 44 -1.82 1.57 6.28
N SER A 45 -1.41 0.92 7.36
CA SER A 45 -0.51 1.48 8.36
C SER A 45 0.82 0.74 8.30
N LEU A 46 1.89 1.48 8.05
CA LEU A 46 3.25 0.98 8.07
C LEU A 46 3.87 1.45 9.39
N THR A 47 4.38 0.51 10.19
CA THR A 47 4.96 0.82 11.51
C THR A 47 6.46 0.59 11.51
N LYS A 48 7.16 1.37 12.33
CA LYS A 48 8.60 1.22 12.53
C LYS A 48 8.89 -0.02 13.38
N GLN A 49 9.78 -0.89 12.90
CA GLN A 49 10.29 -2.07 13.58
C GLN A 49 11.82 -2.00 13.71
N GLY A 50 12.28 -1.38 14.80
CA GLY A 50 13.71 -1.11 15.00
C GLY A 50 14.21 -0.13 13.93
N ASP A 51 15.18 -0.57 13.13
CA ASP A 51 15.75 0.23 12.05
C ASP A 51 15.03 0.04 10.70
N SER A 52 14.03 -0.85 10.64
CA SER A 52 13.27 -1.18 9.43
C SER A 52 11.80 -0.80 9.56
N TRP A 53 11.07 -0.81 8.44
CA TRP A 53 9.62 -0.59 8.39
C TRP A 53 8.88 -1.84 7.97
N THR A 54 7.65 -2.01 8.49
CA THR A 54 6.78 -3.10 8.02
C THR A 54 6.39 -2.91 6.56
N THR A 55 6.14 -4.01 5.86
CA THR A 55 5.48 -4.00 4.54
C THR A 55 4.01 -4.33 4.73
N ALA A 56 3.12 -3.55 4.13
CA ALA A 56 1.70 -3.89 4.05
C ALA A 56 1.42 -4.72 2.79
N GLU A 57 0.58 -5.74 2.91
CA GLU A 57 0.06 -6.49 1.78
C GLU A 57 -1.46 -6.30 1.69
N VAL A 58 -1.93 -5.75 0.57
CA VAL A 58 -3.36 -5.58 0.30
C VAL A 58 -3.77 -6.58 -0.76
N THR A 59 -4.67 -7.49 -0.38
CA THR A 59 -5.20 -8.55 -1.25
C THR A 59 -6.70 -8.41 -1.49
N GLU A 60 -7.38 -7.58 -0.71
CA GLU A 60 -8.83 -7.38 -0.74
C GLU A 60 -9.17 -5.89 -0.59
N ASP A 61 -10.34 -5.48 -1.07
CA ASP A 61 -10.91 -4.16 -0.78
C ASP A 61 -11.56 -4.10 0.62
N ALA A 62 -11.99 -2.92 1.04
CA ALA A 62 -12.65 -2.69 2.33
C ALA A 62 -13.92 -3.53 2.53
N GLN A 63 -14.48 -4.11 1.47
CA GLN A 63 -15.64 -5.00 1.50
C GLN A 63 -15.24 -6.49 1.55
N GLY A 64 -13.94 -6.80 1.57
CA GLY A 64 -13.42 -8.17 1.58
C GLY A 64 -13.42 -8.84 0.21
N ASN A 65 -13.59 -8.08 -0.88
CA ASN A 65 -13.49 -8.66 -2.22
C ASN A 65 -12.02 -8.74 -2.65
N PRO A 66 -11.56 -9.88 -3.18
CA PRO A 66 -10.19 -10.01 -3.68
C PRO A 66 -9.89 -8.98 -4.78
N LEU A 67 -8.71 -8.38 -4.70
CA LEU A 67 -8.24 -7.47 -5.74
C LEU A 67 -8.05 -8.22 -7.06
N LYS A 68 -8.34 -7.51 -8.14
CA LYS A 68 -8.27 -8.01 -9.52
C LYS A 68 -7.51 -7.02 -10.36
N ARG A 69 -6.77 -7.48 -11.37
CA ARG A 69 -6.15 -6.58 -12.35
C ARG A 69 -7.15 -6.06 -13.39
N VAL A 70 -8.21 -6.83 -13.62
CA VAL A 70 -9.20 -6.60 -14.67
C VAL A 70 -10.58 -6.96 -14.16
N ASP A 71 -11.56 -6.13 -14.44
CA ASP A 71 -12.97 -6.43 -14.27
C ASP A 71 -13.38 -7.58 -15.23
N PRO A 72 -13.90 -8.71 -14.71
CA PRO A 72 -14.23 -9.86 -15.55
C PRO A 72 -15.39 -9.59 -16.52
N ASP A 73 -16.28 -8.66 -16.19
CA ASP A 73 -17.50 -8.37 -16.93
C ASP A 73 -17.25 -7.29 -17.99
N THR A 74 -16.60 -6.20 -17.60
CA THR A 74 -16.37 -5.04 -18.48
C THR A 74 -15.02 -5.10 -19.22
N LYS A 75 -14.11 -5.99 -18.81
CA LYS A 75 -12.70 -6.04 -19.25
C LYS A 75 -11.90 -4.76 -18.94
N HIS A 76 -12.44 -3.88 -18.08
CA HIS A 76 -11.75 -2.70 -17.60
C HIS A 76 -10.50 -3.10 -16.80
N LYS A 77 -9.37 -2.44 -17.07
CA LYS A 77 -8.12 -2.70 -16.34
C LYS A 77 -8.05 -1.72 -15.17
N TYR A 78 -8.06 -2.26 -13.96
CA TYR A 78 -7.95 -1.45 -12.75
C TYR A 78 -6.55 -0.81 -12.65
N ILE A 79 -6.52 0.49 -12.41
CA ILE A 79 -5.32 1.23 -12.04
C ILE A 79 -5.28 1.33 -10.52
N TYR A 80 -4.19 0.87 -9.93
CA TYR A 80 -3.98 0.97 -8.50
C TYR A 80 -3.00 2.08 -8.20
N SER A 81 -3.32 2.91 -7.20
CA SER A 81 -2.41 3.93 -6.69
C SER A 81 -2.39 3.91 -5.18
N VAL A 82 -1.30 4.42 -4.62
CA VAL A 82 -1.11 4.57 -3.18
C VAL A 82 -0.89 6.04 -2.93
N LYS A 83 -1.43 6.54 -1.82
CA LYS A 83 -1.23 7.92 -1.39
C LYS A 83 -0.88 7.92 0.09
N GLU A 84 0.32 8.38 0.40
CA GLU A 84 0.72 8.58 1.80
C GLU A 84 -0.03 9.79 2.37
N LYS A 85 -0.52 9.66 3.61
CA LYS A 85 -1.06 10.80 4.36
C LYS A 85 0.08 11.75 4.72
N PRO A 86 -0.10 13.07 4.60
CA PRO A 86 0.97 14.02 4.83
C PRO A 86 1.55 13.87 6.23
N ILE A 87 2.88 13.76 6.30
CA ILE A 87 3.64 13.68 7.54
C ILE A 87 4.33 15.03 7.74
N ASP A 88 4.13 15.64 8.90
CA ASP A 88 4.73 16.93 9.20
C ASP A 88 6.25 16.88 9.08
N GLY A 89 6.83 17.84 8.35
CA GLY A 89 8.28 17.91 8.10
C GLY A 89 8.80 16.99 6.99
N PHE A 90 7.96 16.19 6.32
CA PHE A 90 8.38 15.30 5.24
C PHE A 90 7.62 15.56 3.93
N THR A 91 8.29 15.26 2.82
CA THR A 91 7.67 15.23 1.49
C THR A 91 7.55 13.78 1.05
N SER A 92 6.37 13.40 0.56
CA SER A 92 6.07 12.04 0.10
C SER A 92 6.18 11.96 -1.42
N GLU A 93 6.80 10.90 -1.91
CA GLU A 93 6.81 10.51 -3.31
C GLU A 93 6.39 9.05 -3.42
N VAL A 94 5.58 8.71 -4.43
CA VAL A 94 5.07 7.36 -4.65
C VAL A 94 5.65 6.84 -5.94
N GLU A 95 6.46 5.78 -5.84
CA GLU A 95 7.00 5.04 -6.98
C GLU A 95 6.14 3.80 -7.26
N GLN A 96 5.85 3.51 -8.54
CA GLN A 96 4.99 2.40 -8.99
C GLN A 96 5.69 1.40 -9.90
#